data_AF-A0A923TDS4-F1
#
_entry.id   AF-A0A923TDS4-F1
#
_cell.length_a   1.000
_cell.length_b   1.000
_cell.length_c   1.000
_cell.angle_alpha   90.00
_cell.angle_beta   90.00
_cell.angle_gamma   90.00
#
_symmetry.space_group_name_H-M   'P 1'
#
loop_
_entity.id
_entity.type
_entity.pdbx_description
1 polymer ?
#
loop_
_entity_poly.entity_id
_entity_poly.type
_entity_poly.pdbx_seq_one_letter_code
_entity_poly.pdbx_strand_id
1 'polypeptide(L)'
;MSRKRAPPIAATRLSRVNPKAAAFATTLPALRAQPASTPLAHAQHPRSAGRAIFFTERDYRGDSLVVGDTAAIENLELICDSRSRPFNDRFRSVRIDGPVRVAVFEHSQFRGASTWINRTTPDLGAYSLGQQNKITWDRAISSLQVEPAPSGPLFSDWKARDAERAIRAAYRDVLNRDPDPEGARFYLGRLLDAGWSENQLRDAIRRSGEFRSRDFEAIVRRIYREVFSRDPDASGLAAYTRALSRGQTEAELRAELRRSREGDALSVTAAISRAYRDVLKRDPDPIGLENYRRLVRDKAWDEPHIREDLRSSEEYRRLPRP
;
A
#
# COMPACT_ATOMS: atom_id res chain seq x y z
N MET A 1 25.44 50.75 46.99
CA MET A 1 26.24 50.77 45.74
C MET A 1 26.16 49.37 45.12
N SER A 2 26.02 49.13 43.82
CA SER A 2 25.49 49.99 42.74
C SER A 2 24.92 49.08 41.64
N ARG A 3 23.81 49.47 41.02
CA ARG A 3 23.30 48.83 39.80
C ARG A 3 24.29 49.03 38.64
N LYS A 4 24.43 48.05 37.75
CA LYS A 4 24.71 48.32 36.32
C LYS A 4 23.75 47.54 35.45
N ARG A 5 23.14 48.24 34.49
CA ARG A 5 22.15 47.76 33.52
C ARG A 5 22.80 47.60 32.15
N ALA A 6 22.40 46.56 31.41
CA ALA A 6 22.15 46.51 29.95
C ALA A 6 23.28 46.93 28.96
N PRO A 7 23.24 46.52 27.67
CA PRO A 7 22.18 46.90 26.72
C PRO A 7 21.50 45.72 25.99
N PRO A 8 20.31 45.94 25.37
CA PRO A 8 19.66 45.00 24.46
C PRO A 8 19.87 45.36 22.97
N ILE A 9 20.05 44.37 22.09
CA ILE A 9 20.17 44.49 20.63
C ILE A 9 19.65 43.17 20.01
N ALA A 10 18.83 43.10 18.96
CA ALA A 10 17.87 44.06 18.39
C ALA A 10 16.75 43.25 17.71
N ALA A 11 15.53 43.81 17.63
CA ALA A 11 14.40 43.15 16.97
C ALA A 11 14.32 43.55 15.49
N THR A 12 14.54 42.60 14.58
CA THR A 12 14.26 42.81 13.15
C THR A 12 12.76 42.63 12.89
N ARG A 13 12.09 43.77 12.67
CA ARG A 13 10.67 43.87 12.38
C ARG A 13 10.41 43.65 10.89
N LEU A 14 9.72 42.57 10.52
CA LEU A 14 9.11 42.44 9.20
C LEU A 14 7.57 42.33 9.31
N SER A 15 6.95 43.45 8.96
CA SER A 15 5.72 43.58 8.18
C SER A 15 4.49 42.74 8.54
N ARG A 16 3.48 43.44 9.09
CA ARG A 16 2.07 43.00 9.08
C ARG A 16 1.57 42.76 7.66
N VAL A 17 0.76 41.72 7.47
CA VAL A 17 -0.29 41.67 6.43
C VAL A 17 -1.61 41.26 7.10
N ASN A 18 -2.73 41.76 6.59
CA ASN A 18 -4.03 41.79 7.25
C ASN A 18 -4.68 40.41 7.53
N PRO A 19 -5.44 40.28 8.63
CA PRO A 19 -6.49 39.27 8.75
C PRO A 19 -7.78 39.77 8.07
N LYS A 20 -8.32 39.03 7.11
CA LYS A 20 -9.74 39.10 6.69
C LYS A 20 -10.09 38.00 5.68
N ALA A 21 -10.83 37.01 6.14
CA ALA A 21 -11.72 36.20 5.30
C ALA A 21 -12.92 35.80 6.17
N ALA A 22 -14.06 36.50 5.97
CA ALA A 22 -15.29 36.16 6.65
C ALA A 22 -15.96 34.99 5.93
N ALA A 23 -16.23 33.90 6.63
CA ALA A 23 -16.99 32.78 6.08
C ALA A 23 -18.48 33.14 6.03
N PHE A 24 -19.03 33.28 4.83
CA PHE A 24 -20.48 33.41 4.64
C PHE A 24 -21.14 32.03 4.71
N ALA A 25 -21.87 31.78 5.80
CA ALA A 25 -22.84 30.68 5.87
C ALA A 25 -24.19 31.17 5.30
N THR A 26 -24.56 30.69 4.12
CA THR A 26 -25.76 31.19 3.40
C THR A 26 -26.92 30.21 3.47
N THR A 27 -28.12 30.72 3.81
CA THR A 27 -29.41 30.01 3.73
C THR A 27 -30.27 30.67 2.64
N LEU A 28 -31.01 29.91 1.83
CA LEU A 28 -31.65 30.39 0.58
C LEU A 28 -33.16 30.04 0.46
N PRO A 29 -33.98 30.99 -0.05
CA PRO A 29 -35.22 30.73 -0.79
C PRO A 29 -35.19 31.30 -2.24
N ALA A 30 -36.23 31.05 -3.06
CA ALA A 30 -36.16 31.12 -4.53
C ALA A 30 -37.27 31.95 -5.25
N LEU A 31 -36.99 32.51 -6.46
CA LEU A 31 -37.97 32.70 -7.56
C LEU A 31 -37.37 33.03 -8.97
N ARG A 32 -38.19 32.84 -10.02
CA ARG A 32 -38.06 33.07 -11.50
C ARG A 32 -37.35 34.40 -11.93
N ALA A 33 -36.42 34.49 -12.92
CA ALA A 33 -36.46 34.29 -14.41
C ALA A 33 -37.22 35.42 -15.19
N GLN A 34 -36.89 35.92 -16.41
CA GLN A 34 -35.94 35.66 -17.55
C GLN A 34 -36.02 36.90 -18.56
N PRO A 35 -35.49 36.97 -19.83
CA PRO A 35 -34.32 36.39 -20.57
C PRO A 35 -33.52 37.40 -21.49
N ALA A 36 -32.58 36.88 -22.33
CA ALA A 36 -31.91 37.40 -23.57
C ALA A 36 -30.36 37.53 -23.50
N SER A 37 -29.56 36.57 -24.01
CA SER A 37 -29.06 36.39 -25.41
C SER A 37 -28.09 37.51 -25.87
N THR A 38 -26.83 37.32 -26.32
CA THR A 38 -25.94 36.18 -26.72
C THR A 38 -24.47 36.73 -26.72
N PRO A 39 -23.34 36.03 -27.04
CA PRO A 39 -23.13 34.73 -27.69
C PRO A 39 -22.30 33.70 -26.86
N LEU A 40 -22.04 32.53 -27.44
CA LEU A 40 -21.32 31.42 -26.80
C LEU A 40 -19.82 31.71 -26.57
N ALA A 41 -19.48 32.18 -25.37
CA ALA A 41 -18.23 31.74 -24.76
C ALA A 41 -18.40 30.27 -24.34
N HIS A 42 -17.38 29.43 -24.57
CA HIS A 42 -17.29 28.14 -23.89
C HIS A 42 -17.16 28.40 -22.40
N ALA A 43 -18.28 28.38 -21.68
CA ALA A 43 -18.29 28.32 -20.24
C ALA A 43 -17.58 27.02 -19.84
N GLN A 44 -16.31 27.15 -19.48
CA GLN A 44 -15.65 26.19 -18.62
C GLN A 44 -16.58 26.04 -17.44
N HIS A 45 -17.26 24.89 -17.35
CA HIS A 45 -18.05 24.58 -16.16
C HIS A 45 -17.06 24.73 -15.00
N PRO A 46 -17.31 25.62 -14.01
CA PRO A 46 -16.44 25.70 -12.86
C PRO A 46 -16.38 24.27 -12.31
N ARG A 47 -15.17 23.69 -12.26
CA ARG A 47 -14.97 22.33 -11.72
C ARG A 47 -15.71 22.32 -10.40
N SER A 48 -16.71 21.45 -10.27
CA SER A 48 -17.68 21.50 -9.18
C SER A 48 -16.91 21.57 -7.87
N ALA A 49 -16.95 22.74 -7.22
CA ALA A 49 -16.17 23.03 -6.03
C ALA A 49 -16.43 21.92 -5.00
N GLY A 50 -15.38 21.17 -4.69
CA GLY A 50 -15.52 20.02 -3.80
C GLY A 50 -15.87 20.50 -2.40
N ARG A 51 -16.59 19.69 -1.62
CA ARG A 51 -16.94 20.07 -0.25
C ARG A 51 -16.98 18.85 0.67
N ALA A 52 -16.66 19.09 1.93
CA ALA A 52 -16.94 18.17 3.01
C ALA A 52 -18.16 18.66 3.80
N ILE A 53 -19.03 17.73 4.18
CA ILE A 53 -20.19 17.99 5.02
C ILE A 53 -20.04 17.10 6.24
N PHE A 54 -19.70 17.69 7.37
CA PHE A 54 -19.57 16.99 8.64
C PHE A 54 -20.91 17.00 9.36
N PHE A 55 -21.22 15.92 10.07
CA PHE A 55 -22.51 15.66 10.69
C PHE A 55 -22.33 15.26 12.16
N THR A 56 -23.23 15.73 13.03
CA THR A 56 -23.19 15.45 14.48
C THR A 56 -23.79 14.10 14.88
N GLU A 57 -24.36 13.35 13.93
CA GLU A 57 -24.81 11.97 14.09
C GLU A 57 -24.22 11.05 12.99
N ARG A 58 -24.35 9.74 13.20
CA ARG A 58 -23.95 8.72 12.21
C ARG A 58 -24.86 8.76 11.00
N ASP A 59 -24.43 8.11 9.91
CA ASP A 59 -25.21 7.95 8.68
C ASP A 59 -25.73 9.29 8.08
N TYR A 60 -24.92 10.35 8.23
CA TYR A 60 -25.16 11.69 7.67
C TYR A 60 -26.40 12.41 8.23
N ARG A 61 -26.60 12.32 9.56
CA ARG A 61 -27.76 12.88 10.28
C ARG A 61 -27.36 13.99 11.28
N GLY A 62 -28.37 14.63 11.88
CA GLY A 62 -28.20 15.70 12.87
C GLY A 62 -27.78 17.04 12.28
N ASP A 63 -27.30 17.94 13.13
CA ASP A 63 -26.70 19.22 12.72
C ASP A 63 -25.46 18.99 11.85
N SER A 64 -25.30 19.81 10.81
CA SER A 64 -24.22 19.67 9.81
C SER A 64 -23.38 20.94 9.63
N LEU A 65 -22.07 20.78 9.43
CA LEU A 65 -21.16 21.83 9.00
C LEU A 65 -20.68 21.57 7.57
N VAL A 66 -20.97 22.51 6.65
CA VAL A 66 -20.50 22.46 5.26
C VAL A 66 -19.19 23.24 5.14
N VAL A 67 -18.17 22.60 4.58
CA VAL A 67 -16.82 23.15 4.41
C VAL A 67 -16.42 23.00 2.95
N GLY A 68 -16.23 24.12 2.26
CA GLY A 68 -15.86 24.15 0.84
C GLY A 68 -14.42 23.73 0.58
N ASP A 69 -14.06 23.64 -0.70
CA ASP A 69 -12.68 23.39 -1.12
C ASP A 69 -11.77 24.55 -0.68
N THR A 70 -10.53 24.22 -0.34
CA THR A 70 -9.51 25.14 0.22
C THR A 70 -9.85 25.77 1.58
N ALA A 71 -11.02 25.49 2.17
CA ALA A 71 -11.40 26.06 3.46
C ALA A 71 -10.70 25.34 4.63
N ALA A 72 -10.25 26.13 5.60
CA ALA A 72 -9.56 25.66 6.81
C ALA A 72 -10.24 26.25 8.05
N ILE A 73 -10.43 25.42 9.07
CA ILE A 73 -11.04 25.81 10.35
C ILE A 73 -10.04 25.49 11.47
N GLU A 74 -9.42 26.55 11.99
CA GLU A 74 -8.38 26.47 13.03
C GLU A 74 -8.93 26.13 14.42
N ASN A 75 -10.18 26.45 14.74
CA ASN A 75 -10.79 26.10 16.02
C ASN A 75 -12.30 25.84 15.88
N LEU A 76 -12.72 24.59 16.11
CA LEU A 76 -14.13 24.18 16.09
C LEU A 76 -14.91 24.57 17.35
N GLU A 77 -14.26 25.05 18.40
CA GLU A 77 -14.94 25.68 19.55
C GLU A 77 -15.69 26.96 19.13
N LEU A 78 -15.23 27.64 18.08
CA LEU A 78 -15.77 28.92 17.61
C LEU A 78 -16.96 28.76 16.64
N ILE A 79 -17.27 27.54 16.22
CA ILE A 79 -18.36 27.26 15.27
C ILE A 79 -19.41 26.42 15.97
N CYS A 80 -20.64 26.92 16.04
CA CYS A 80 -21.74 26.28 16.75
C CYS A 80 -22.79 25.66 15.81
N ASP A 81 -23.48 24.64 16.32
CA ASP A 81 -24.66 24.03 15.72
C ASP A 81 -25.91 24.91 15.83
N SER A 82 -27.05 24.45 15.29
CA SER A 82 -28.33 25.17 15.34
C SER A 82 -28.84 25.46 16.76
N ARG A 83 -28.27 24.81 17.78
CA ARG A 83 -28.59 24.94 19.21
C ARG A 83 -27.50 25.70 19.97
N SER A 84 -26.66 26.45 19.26
CA SER A 84 -25.56 27.26 19.79
C SER A 84 -24.48 26.48 20.56
N ARG A 85 -24.36 25.16 20.35
CA ARG A 85 -23.31 24.33 20.96
C ARG A 85 -22.13 24.17 19.98
N PRO A 86 -20.87 24.31 20.41
CA PRO A 86 -19.71 24.13 19.53
C PRO A 86 -19.67 22.77 18.82
N PHE A 87 -19.08 22.71 17.63
CA PHE A 87 -18.89 21.47 16.87
C PHE A 87 -17.68 20.63 17.33
N ASN A 88 -16.79 21.19 18.16
CA ASN A 88 -15.61 20.52 18.71
C ASN A 88 -15.94 19.11 19.24
N ASP A 89 -15.20 18.08 18.82
CA ASP A 89 -15.34 16.68 19.25
C ASP A 89 -16.75 16.06 19.09
N ARG A 90 -17.57 16.64 18.20
CA ARG A 90 -18.97 16.25 18.03
C ARG A 90 -19.34 15.69 16.67
N PHE A 91 -18.44 15.69 15.70
CA PHE A 91 -18.70 15.06 14.40
C PHE A 91 -18.67 13.53 14.49
N ARG A 92 -19.69 12.87 13.96
CA ARG A 92 -19.86 11.40 13.97
C ARG A 92 -19.83 10.80 12.57
N SER A 93 -20.16 11.57 11.53
CA SER A 93 -20.04 11.15 10.14
C SER A 93 -19.67 12.34 9.24
N VAL A 94 -19.18 12.05 8.03
CA VAL A 94 -18.78 13.07 7.06
C VAL A 94 -19.06 12.59 5.64
N ARG A 95 -19.73 13.43 4.84
CA ARG A 95 -19.92 13.20 3.41
C ARG A 95 -18.96 14.07 2.62
N ILE A 96 -18.29 13.51 1.64
CA ILE A 96 -17.40 14.22 0.72
C ILE A 96 -18.07 14.23 -0.65
N ASP A 97 -18.42 15.43 -1.11
CA ASP A 97 -19.01 15.68 -2.42
C ASP A 97 -17.92 16.30 -3.32
N GLY A 98 -17.46 15.59 -4.36
CA GLY A 98 -16.46 16.09 -5.31
C GLY A 98 -14.99 15.80 -4.94
N PRO A 99 -14.02 16.33 -5.71
CA PRO A 99 -12.61 15.95 -5.62
C PRO A 99 -11.87 16.71 -4.52
N VAL A 100 -12.25 16.48 -3.26
CA VAL A 100 -11.55 17.01 -2.08
C VAL A 100 -11.18 15.91 -1.09
N ARG A 101 -10.17 16.20 -0.27
CA ARG A 101 -9.77 15.42 0.90
C ARG A 101 -9.86 16.31 2.14
N VAL A 102 -10.03 15.71 3.31
CA VAL A 102 -10.08 16.48 4.56
C VAL A 102 -9.02 15.99 5.53
N ALA A 103 -8.12 16.88 5.96
CA ALA A 103 -7.33 16.64 7.15
C ALA A 103 -8.17 17.00 8.38
N VAL A 104 -8.18 16.12 9.38
CA VAL A 104 -8.72 16.39 10.71
C VAL A 104 -7.62 16.26 11.76
N PHE A 105 -7.71 17.08 12.80
CA PHE A 105 -6.67 17.24 13.82
C PHE A 105 -7.26 17.19 15.22
N GLU A 106 -6.53 16.53 16.12
CA GLU A 106 -6.88 16.31 17.52
C GLU A 106 -7.07 17.63 18.29
N HIS A 107 -6.19 18.61 18.05
CA HIS A 107 -6.21 19.91 18.72
C HIS A 107 -6.52 21.05 17.75
N SER A 108 -6.84 22.22 18.29
CA SER A 108 -6.94 23.47 17.53
C SER A 108 -5.59 23.88 16.90
N GLN A 109 -5.64 24.77 15.92
CA GLN A 109 -4.50 25.26 15.14
C GLN A 109 -3.71 24.16 14.42
N PHE A 110 -4.40 23.11 13.96
CA PHE A 110 -3.84 21.98 13.20
C PHE A 110 -2.75 21.20 13.94
N ARG A 111 -2.89 21.07 15.27
CA ARG A 111 -1.91 20.39 16.15
C ARG A 111 -2.40 19.03 16.63
N GLY A 112 -1.49 18.26 17.23
CA GLY A 112 -1.74 16.91 17.77
C GLY A 112 -1.63 15.82 16.72
N ALA A 113 -2.26 14.67 16.99
CA ALA A 113 -2.50 13.66 15.99
C ALA A 113 -3.36 14.21 14.85
N SER A 114 -3.15 13.70 13.64
CA SER A 114 -3.94 14.05 12.45
C SER A 114 -4.20 12.82 11.57
N THR A 115 -5.30 12.86 10.82
CA THR A 115 -5.57 11.89 9.76
C THR A 115 -6.22 12.56 8.56
N TRP A 116 -6.07 11.93 7.39
CA TRP A 116 -6.81 12.27 6.20
C TRP A 116 -8.08 11.42 6.10
N ILE A 117 -9.18 12.08 5.74
CA ILE A 117 -10.45 11.48 5.38
C ILE A 117 -10.64 11.74 3.89
N ASN A 118 -10.54 10.67 3.10
CA ASN A 118 -10.54 10.74 1.63
C ASN A 118 -11.85 10.24 1.01
N ARG A 119 -12.82 9.85 1.84
CA ARG A 119 -14.13 9.34 1.40
C ARG A 119 -15.27 9.72 2.35
N THR A 120 -16.48 9.69 1.80
CA THR A 120 -17.73 9.67 2.56
C THR A 120 -17.73 8.51 3.58
N THR A 121 -17.87 8.85 4.85
CA THR A 121 -17.65 7.98 6.02
C THR A 121 -18.84 8.05 6.99
N PRO A 122 -19.62 6.96 7.17
CA PRO A 122 -20.87 6.97 7.93
C PRO A 122 -20.71 6.90 9.45
N ASP A 123 -19.54 6.44 9.94
CA ASP A 123 -19.21 6.41 11.36
C ASP A 123 -17.70 6.65 11.57
N LEU A 124 -17.35 7.86 12.01
CA LEU A 124 -15.98 8.22 12.42
C LEU A 124 -15.55 7.49 13.69
N GLY A 125 -16.48 6.88 14.43
CA GLY A 125 -16.19 6.07 15.61
C GLY A 125 -15.48 4.75 15.29
N ALA A 126 -15.52 4.30 14.03
CA ALA A 126 -14.74 3.14 13.58
C ALA A 126 -13.22 3.42 13.44
N TYR A 127 -12.81 4.70 13.52
CA TYR A 127 -11.48 5.17 13.16
C TYR A 127 -10.72 5.55 14.42
N SER A 128 -9.72 4.75 14.81
CA SER A 128 -8.96 4.97 16.05
C SER A 128 -7.90 6.08 15.94
N LEU A 129 -7.68 6.80 17.04
CA LEU A 129 -6.66 7.83 17.16
C LEU A 129 -5.28 7.19 17.45
N GLY A 130 -4.51 6.93 16.38
CA GLY A 130 -3.17 6.34 16.51
C GLY A 130 -3.18 4.81 16.70
N GLN A 131 -2.09 4.26 17.25
CA GLN A 131 -1.87 2.80 17.36
C GLN A 131 -2.29 2.16 18.70
N GLN A 132 -2.67 2.94 19.72
CA GLN A 132 -2.80 2.44 21.11
C GLN A 132 -4.03 2.96 21.88
N ASN A 133 -4.78 3.95 21.38
CA ASN A 133 -5.75 4.67 22.20
C ASN A 133 -7.18 4.15 22.06
N LYS A 134 -7.92 4.16 23.19
CA LYS A 134 -9.38 3.96 23.27
C LYS A 134 -10.20 5.15 22.72
N ILE A 135 -9.54 6.13 22.10
CA ILE A 135 -10.14 7.36 21.59
C ILE A 135 -10.27 7.22 20.07
N THR A 136 -11.43 7.61 19.56
CA THR A 136 -11.83 7.51 18.16
C THR A 136 -12.07 8.90 17.58
N TRP A 137 -11.92 9.04 16.27
CA TRP A 137 -12.00 10.34 15.58
C TRP A 137 -13.36 11.02 15.72
N ASP A 138 -14.41 10.31 16.09
CA ASP A 138 -15.70 10.93 16.39
C ASP A 138 -15.71 11.80 17.68
N ARG A 139 -14.63 11.77 18.49
CA ARG A 139 -14.49 12.52 19.75
C ARG A 139 -13.18 13.29 19.88
N ALA A 140 -12.48 13.51 18.77
CA ALA A 140 -11.13 14.09 18.76
C ALA A 140 -10.89 14.94 17.50
N ILE A 141 -11.84 15.81 17.14
CA ILE A 141 -11.72 16.71 15.98
C ILE A 141 -11.94 18.13 16.49
N SER A 142 -10.83 18.85 16.63
CA SER A 142 -10.79 20.25 17.12
C SER A 142 -10.36 21.26 16.05
N SER A 143 -9.69 20.81 14.99
CA SER A 143 -9.50 21.60 13.76
C SER A 143 -9.50 20.72 12.52
N LEU A 144 -9.79 21.31 11.35
CA LEU A 144 -9.86 20.59 10.08
C LEU A 144 -9.49 21.49 8.88
N GLN A 145 -9.05 20.87 7.79
CA GLN A 145 -8.68 21.53 6.55
C GLN A 145 -9.16 20.72 5.36
N VAL A 146 -9.95 21.33 4.47
CA VAL A 146 -10.41 20.72 3.23
C VAL A 146 -9.52 21.19 2.09
N GLU A 147 -8.87 20.26 1.40
CA GLU A 147 -7.99 20.55 0.28
C GLU A 147 -8.54 19.94 -1.02
N PRO A 148 -8.37 20.59 -2.17
CA PRO A 148 -8.50 19.93 -3.46
C PRO A 148 -7.64 18.67 -3.48
N ALA A 149 -8.25 17.55 -3.84
CA ALA A 149 -7.55 16.29 -3.93
C ALA A 149 -6.51 16.38 -5.08
N PRO A 150 -5.23 16.02 -4.86
CA PRO A 150 -4.17 16.20 -5.87
C PRO A 150 -4.41 15.43 -7.16
N SER A 151 -4.26 16.09 -8.31
CA SER A 151 -4.49 15.53 -9.65
C SER A 151 -3.71 14.23 -9.93
N GLY A 152 -4.37 13.09 -9.74
CA GLY A 152 -3.85 11.74 -9.94
C GLY A 152 -4.96 10.69 -9.70
N PRO A 153 -4.64 9.38 -9.68
CA PRO A 153 -5.60 8.36 -9.25
C PRO A 153 -5.86 8.49 -7.75
N LEU A 154 -6.85 9.30 -7.42
CA LEU A 154 -7.14 9.78 -6.06
C LEU A 154 -7.91 8.82 -5.16
N PHE A 155 -8.45 7.76 -5.76
CA PHE A 155 -9.36 6.85 -5.10
C PHE A 155 -8.92 5.44 -5.44
N SER A 156 -8.36 4.77 -4.44
CA SER A 156 -8.33 3.31 -4.45
C SER A 156 -9.73 2.84 -4.05
N ASP A 157 -10.55 2.46 -5.03
CA ASP A 157 -11.91 1.92 -4.87
C ASP A 157 -11.92 0.51 -4.25
N TRP A 158 -11.11 0.30 -3.22
CA TRP A 158 -11.01 -0.96 -2.49
C TRP A 158 -12.38 -1.31 -1.88
N LYS A 159 -13.03 -2.31 -2.45
CA LYS A 159 -14.08 -3.06 -1.74
C LYS A 159 -13.40 -3.82 -0.61
N ALA A 160 -14.07 -3.96 0.53
CA ALA A 160 -13.50 -4.64 1.72
C ALA A 160 -12.88 -6.01 1.39
N ARG A 161 -13.59 -6.84 0.60
CA ARG A 161 -13.10 -8.15 0.12
C ARG A 161 -11.82 -8.07 -0.72
N ASP A 162 -11.67 -7.02 -1.52
CA ASP A 162 -10.50 -6.84 -2.38
C ASP A 162 -9.30 -6.29 -1.59
N ALA A 163 -9.54 -5.40 -0.61
CA ALA A 163 -8.52 -5.00 0.36
C ALA A 163 -8.05 -6.19 1.21
N GLU A 164 -8.96 -7.03 1.72
CA GLU A 164 -8.60 -8.26 2.46
C GLU A 164 -7.75 -9.21 1.61
N ARG A 165 -8.09 -9.39 0.32
CA ARG A 165 -7.29 -10.17 -0.64
C ARG A 165 -5.91 -9.55 -0.87
N ALA A 166 -5.83 -8.23 -1.05
CA ALA A 166 -4.57 -7.52 -1.26
C ALA A 166 -3.66 -7.58 -0.03
N ILE A 167 -4.21 -7.41 1.18
CA ILE A 167 -3.49 -7.57 2.46
C ILE A 167 -2.96 -8.99 2.57
N ARG A 168 -3.79 -10.01 2.30
CA ARG A 168 -3.35 -11.41 2.32
C ARG A 168 -2.24 -11.68 1.32
N ALA A 169 -2.35 -11.15 0.09
CA ALA A 169 -1.32 -11.30 -0.94
C ALA A 169 -0.01 -10.61 -0.53
N ALA A 170 -0.07 -9.38 0.00
CA ALA A 170 1.10 -8.63 0.44
C ALA A 170 1.81 -9.30 1.63
N TYR A 171 1.08 -9.85 2.61
CA TYR A 171 1.67 -10.64 3.71
C TYR A 171 2.34 -11.91 3.20
N ARG A 172 1.70 -12.65 2.30
CA ARG A 172 2.28 -13.89 1.74
C ARG A 172 3.53 -13.63 0.89
N ASP A 173 3.58 -12.53 0.17
CA ASP A 173 4.73 -12.17 -0.67
C ASP A 173 5.89 -11.57 0.17
N VAL A 174 5.60 -10.64 1.08
CA VAL A 174 6.64 -9.92 1.85
C VAL A 174 7.10 -10.67 3.12
N LEU A 175 6.20 -11.39 3.79
CA LEU A 175 6.47 -12.09 5.05
C LEU A 175 6.39 -13.62 4.96
N ASN A 176 5.91 -14.18 3.83
CA ASN A 176 5.72 -15.63 3.64
C ASN A 176 4.81 -16.27 4.71
N ARG A 177 3.78 -15.54 5.16
CA ARG A 177 2.71 -16.01 6.04
C ARG A 177 1.36 -15.36 5.71
N ASP A 178 0.28 -15.85 6.32
CA ASP A 178 -0.99 -15.12 6.35
C ASP A 178 -0.98 -14.03 7.44
N PRO A 179 -1.77 -12.94 7.27
CA PRO A 179 -1.95 -11.93 8.30
C PRO A 179 -2.72 -12.47 9.50
N ASP A 180 -2.30 -12.07 10.69
CA ASP A 180 -3.06 -12.23 11.93
C ASP A 180 -4.25 -11.24 11.98
N PRO A 181 -5.26 -11.46 12.84
CA PRO A 181 -6.46 -10.63 12.87
C PRO A 181 -6.22 -9.15 13.19
N GLU A 182 -5.17 -8.83 13.95
CA GLU A 182 -4.83 -7.46 14.32
C GLU A 182 -4.14 -6.72 13.16
N GLY A 183 -3.10 -7.32 12.58
CA GLY A 183 -2.43 -6.83 11.40
C GLY A 183 -3.36 -6.70 10.19
N ALA A 184 -4.27 -7.66 10.00
CA ALA A 184 -5.31 -7.59 8.98
C ALA A 184 -6.21 -6.35 9.17
N ARG A 185 -6.74 -6.11 10.37
CA ARG A 185 -7.58 -4.95 10.69
C ARG A 185 -6.83 -3.63 10.54
N PHE A 186 -5.59 -3.57 11.02
CA PHE A 186 -4.75 -2.36 10.92
C PHE A 186 -4.57 -1.92 9.46
N TYR A 187 -4.18 -2.85 8.58
CA TYR A 187 -3.99 -2.51 7.17
C TYR A 187 -5.31 -2.35 6.42
N LEU A 188 -6.38 -3.06 6.79
CA LEU A 188 -7.71 -2.88 6.20
C LEU A 188 -8.20 -1.45 6.40
N GLY A 189 -8.02 -0.89 7.61
CA GLY A 189 -8.24 0.53 7.85
C GLY A 189 -7.38 1.39 6.92
N ARG A 190 -6.06 1.17 6.85
CA ARG A 190 -5.20 1.98 5.95
C ARG A 190 -5.63 1.96 4.47
N LEU A 191 -6.07 0.82 3.93
CA LEU A 191 -6.52 0.72 2.54
C LEU A 191 -7.89 1.40 2.33
N LEU A 192 -8.86 1.14 3.21
CA LEU A 192 -10.22 1.62 3.06
C LEU A 192 -10.37 3.10 3.44
N ASP A 193 -9.66 3.54 4.48
CA ASP A 193 -9.93 4.77 5.21
C ASP A 193 -8.93 5.88 4.88
N ALA A 194 -7.65 5.53 4.91
CA ALA A 194 -6.55 6.42 4.53
C ALA A 194 -6.25 6.39 3.02
N GLY A 195 -6.98 5.56 2.24
CA GLY A 195 -6.83 5.45 0.79
C GLY A 195 -5.47 4.92 0.34
N TRP A 196 -4.87 3.98 1.07
CA TRP A 196 -3.56 3.43 0.70
C TRP A 196 -3.63 2.56 -0.56
N SER A 197 -2.69 2.82 -1.46
CA SER A 197 -2.35 1.91 -2.57
C SER A 197 -1.72 0.60 -2.06
N GLU A 198 -1.77 -0.44 -2.90
CA GLU A 198 -1.10 -1.72 -2.61
C GLU A 198 0.42 -1.57 -2.41
N ASN A 199 1.04 -0.61 -3.11
CA ASN A 199 2.47 -0.30 -2.95
C ASN A 199 2.77 0.25 -1.54
N GLN A 200 1.97 1.20 -1.05
CA GLN A 200 2.12 1.74 0.30
C GLN A 200 1.91 0.69 1.39
N LEU A 201 0.96 -0.23 1.19
CA LEU A 201 0.77 -1.42 2.02
C LEU A 201 2.04 -2.28 2.08
N ARG A 202 2.57 -2.68 0.92
CA ARG A 202 3.77 -3.52 0.81
C ARG A 202 5.00 -2.84 1.44
N ASP A 203 5.18 -1.55 1.20
CA ASP A 203 6.29 -0.78 1.77
C ASP A 203 6.15 -0.51 3.28
N ALA A 204 4.93 -0.50 3.81
CA ALA A 204 4.72 -0.47 5.26
C ALA A 204 5.02 -1.83 5.91
N ILE A 205 4.65 -2.94 5.26
CA ILE A 205 5.00 -4.29 5.73
C ILE A 205 6.53 -4.48 5.70
N ARG A 206 7.22 -4.07 4.63
CA ARG A 206 8.71 -4.07 4.54
C ARG A 206 9.39 -3.26 5.66
N ARG A 207 8.78 -2.18 6.14
CA ARG A 207 9.32 -1.33 7.22
C ARG A 207 8.91 -1.78 8.64
N SER A 208 8.04 -2.78 8.76
CA SER A 208 7.59 -3.32 10.04
C SER A 208 8.75 -3.81 10.91
N GLY A 209 8.53 -3.93 12.22
CA GLY A 209 9.47 -4.58 13.12
C GLY A 209 9.65 -6.06 12.76
N GLU A 210 8.55 -6.72 12.37
CA GLU A 210 8.53 -8.13 11.97
C GLU A 210 9.41 -8.42 10.76
N PHE A 211 9.31 -7.64 9.68
CA PHE A 211 10.17 -7.83 8.51
C PHE A 211 11.66 -7.67 8.86
N ARG A 212 11.98 -6.74 9.77
CA ARG A 212 13.35 -6.51 10.25
C ARG A 212 13.85 -7.58 11.22
N SER A 213 12.98 -8.32 11.89
CA SER A 213 13.35 -9.41 12.79
C SER A 213 13.42 -10.78 12.10
N ARG A 214 13.26 -10.85 10.76
CA ARG A 214 13.36 -12.10 10.01
C ARG A 214 14.81 -12.58 9.95
N ASP A 215 15.02 -13.87 10.19
CA ASP A 215 16.29 -14.54 9.92
C ASP A 215 16.45 -14.75 8.39
N PHE A 216 17.02 -13.75 7.73
CA PHE A 216 17.31 -13.79 6.30
C PHE A 216 18.30 -14.89 5.94
N GLU A 217 19.23 -15.27 6.83
CA GLU A 217 20.20 -16.33 6.56
C GLU A 217 19.51 -17.70 6.49
N ALA A 218 18.66 -18.01 7.47
CA ALA A 218 17.85 -19.23 7.48
C ALA A 218 16.90 -19.30 6.27
N ILE A 219 16.33 -18.16 5.85
CA ILE A 219 15.48 -18.09 4.64
C ILE A 219 16.27 -18.43 3.37
N VAL A 220 17.45 -17.83 3.16
CA VAL A 220 18.30 -18.14 1.99
C VAL A 220 18.70 -19.62 2.00
N ARG A 221 19.15 -20.15 3.13
CA ARG A 221 19.52 -21.57 3.29
C ARG A 221 18.35 -22.51 2.98
N ARG A 222 17.13 -22.19 3.46
CA ARG A 222 15.92 -22.95 3.13
C ARG A 222 15.66 -22.94 1.62
N ILE A 223 15.65 -21.77 0.99
CA ILE A 223 15.36 -21.60 -0.43
C ILE A 223 16.40 -22.32 -1.31
N TYR A 224 17.68 -22.28 -0.94
CA TYR A 224 18.74 -23.03 -1.63
C TYR A 224 18.49 -24.55 -1.57
N ARG A 225 18.08 -25.08 -0.42
CA ARG A 225 17.71 -26.51 -0.31
C ARG A 225 16.41 -26.82 -1.07
N GLU A 226 15.42 -25.93 -1.10
CA GLU A 226 14.19 -26.08 -1.90
C GLU A 226 14.45 -26.12 -3.41
N VAL A 227 15.43 -25.35 -3.92
CA VAL A 227 15.67 -25.21 -5.38
C VAL A 227 16.81 -26.10 -5.87
N PHE A 228 17.91 -26.23 -5.11
CA PHE A 228 19.13 -26.93 -5.52
C PHE A 228 19.46 -28.17 -4.67
N SER A 229 18.66 -28.50 -3.64
CA SER A 229 18.93 -29.62 -2.71
C SER A 229 20.29 -29.57 -2.00
N ARG A 230 20.91 -28.38 -1.91
CA ARG A 230 22.17 -28.11 -1.21
C ARG A 230 22.10 -26.81 -0.43
N ASP A 231 23.05 -26.60 0.48
CA ASP A 231 23.26 -25.29 1.09
C ASP A 231 23.98 -24.31 0.14
N PRO A 232 23.78 -22.99 0.32
CA PRO A 232 24.51 -21.95 -0.40
C PRO A 232 25.99 -21.93 0.02
N ASP A 233 26.86 -21.52 -0.91
CA ASP A 233 28.22 -21.11 -0.55
C ASP A 233 28.21 -19.76 0.19
N ALA A 234 29.34 -19.40 0.80
CA ALA A 234 29.46 -18.18 1.61
C ALA A 234 29.19 -16.88 0.82
N SER A 235 29.50 -16.85 -0.48
CA SER A 235 29.29 -15.68 -1.32
C SER A 235 27.81 -15.52 -1.68
N GLY A 236 27.17 -16.59 -2.15
CA GLY A 236 25.73 -16.62 -2.42
C GLY A 236 24.92 -16.31 -1.17
N LEU A 237 25.28 -16.89 -0.02
CA LEU A 237 24.61 -16.63 1.25
C LEU A 237 24.66 -15.14 1.64
N ALA A 238 25.85 -14.53 1.61
CA ALA A 238 26.02 -13.11 1.93
C ALA A 238 25.32 -12.19 0.93
N ALA A 239 25.37 -12.51 -0.37
CA ALA A 239 24.72 -11.73 -1.42
C ALA A 239 23.19 -11.73 -1.28
N TYR A 240 22.59 -12.91 -1.15
CA TYR A 240 21.14 -13.05 -1.07
C TYR A 240 20.56 -12.62 0.29
N THR A 241 21.30 -12.79 1.38
CA THR A 241 20.91 -12.22 2.69
C THR A 241 20.80 -10.70 2.60
N ARG A 242 21.77 -10.03 1.95
CA ARG A 242 21.75 -8.58 1.70
C ARG A 242 20.68 -8.15 0.69
N ALA A 243 20.23 -9.05 -0.19
CA ALA A 243 19.20 -8.74 -1.16
C ALA A 243 17.79 -8.82 -0.52
N LEU A 244 17.51 -9.87 0.24
CA LEU A 244 16.30 -9.98 1.06
C LEU A 244 16.20 -8.84 2.08
N SER A 245 17.29 -8.49 2.76
CA SER A 245 17.30 -7.37 3.72
C SER A 245 17.05 -5.99 3.08
N ARG A 246 17.18 -5.86 1.75
CA ARG A 246 16.84 -4.67 0.97
C ARG A 246 15.43 -4.71 0.38
N GLY A 247 14.66 -5.77 0.65
CA GLY A 247 13.24 -5.87 0.28
C GLY A 247 12.93 -6.78 -0.91
N GLN A 248 13.92 -7.53 -1.43
CA GLN A 248 13.66 -8.63 -2.38
C GLN A 248 12.77 -9.67 -1.70
N THR A 249 11.77 -10.20 -2.41
CA THR A 249 10.86 -11.22 -1.86
C THR A 249 11.43 -12.62 -2.00
N GLU A 250 10.93 -13.56 -1.19
CA GLU A 250 11.31 -14.96 -1.34
C GLU A 250 10.87 -15.55 -2.69
N ALA A 251 9.78 -15.05 -3.27
CA ALA A 251 9.30 -15.48 -4.57
C ALA A 251 10.26 -15.01 -5.69
N GLU A 252 10.72 -13.77 -5.61
CA GLU A 252 11.75 -13.22 -6.51
C GLU A 252 13.05 -14.04 -6.41
N LEU A 253 13.54 -14.32 -5.19
CA LEU A 253 14.75 -15.11 -4.98
C LEU A 253 14.63 -16.54 -5.52
N ARG A 254 13.52 -17.26 -5.24
CA ARG A 254 13.26 -18.59 -5.81
C ARG A 254 13.24 -18.56 -7.34
N ALA A 255 12.65 -17.52 -7.93
CA ALA A 255 12.57 -17.38 -9.39
C ALA A 255 13.92 -17.02 -10.01
N GLU A 256 14.76 -16.24 -9.32
CA GLU A 256 16.12 -15.92 -9.72
C GLU A 256 17.01 -17.18 -9.72
N LEU A 257 17.02 -17.96 -8.63
CA LEU A 257 17.81 -19.19 -8.53
C LEU A 257 17.40 -20.23 -9.58
N ARG A 258 16.10 -20.39 -9.85
CA ARG A 258 15.60 -21.27 -10.92
C ARG A 258 16.02 -20.82 -12.32
N ARG A 259 16.20 -19.51 -12.55
CA ARG A 259 16.68 -18.92 -13.81
C ARG A 259 18.20 -18.73 -13.85
N SER A 260 18.93 -19.21 -12.84
CA SER A 260 20.39 -19.20 -12.85
C SER A 260 20.92 -20.37 -13.68
N ARG A 261 22.17 -20.27 -14.15
CA ARG A 261 22.85 -21.37 -14.86
C ARG A 261 22.85 -22.70 -14.09
N GLU A 262 22.84 -22.64 -12.76
CA GLU A 262 22.76 -23.81 -11.89
C GLU A 262 21.34 -24.41 -11.88
N GLY A 263 20.31 -23.56 -11.84
CA GLY A 263 18.92 -23.96 -12.00
C GLY A 263 18.65 -24.61 -13.36
N ASP A 264 19.18 -24.04 -14.43
CA ASP A 264 19.12 -24.61 -15.78
C ASP A 264 19.80 -25.98 -15.83
N ALA A 265 21.02 -26.10 -15.28
CA ALA A 265 21.77 -27.36 -15.25
C ALA A 265 21.05 -28.46 -14.46
N LEU A 266 20.39 -28.12 -13.35
CA LEU A 266 19.57 -29.04 -12.58
C LEU A 266 18.28 -29.44 -13.33
N SER A 267 17.64 -28.49 -14.02
CA SER A 267 16.46 -28.76 -14.86
C SER A 267 16.79 -29.74 -15.99
N VAL A 268 17.89 -29.50 -16.71
CA VAL A 268 18.42 -30.39 -17.77
C VAL A 268 18.76 -31.77 -17.21
N THR A 269 19.42 -31.82 -16.04
CA THR A 269 19.74 -33.08 -15.35
C THR A 269 18.46 -33.87 -15.03
N ALA A 270 17.44 -33.22 -14.48
CA ALA A 270 16.16 -33.85 -14.17
C ALA A 270 15.40 -34.32 -15.43
N ALA A 271 15.48 -33.59 -16.55
CA ALA A 271 14.91 -33.98 -17.83
C ALA A 271 15.57 -35.25 -18.40
N ILE A 272 16.90 -35.31 -18.40
CA ILE A 272 17.65 -36.51 -18.82
C ILE A 272 17.29 -37.70 -17.91
N SER A 273 17.30 -37.53 -16.59
CA SER A 273 16.96 -38.61 -15.64
C SER A 273 15.49 -39.06 -15.71
N ARG A 274 14.56 -38.22 -16.17
CA ARG A 274 13.20 -38.66 -16.53
C ARG A 274 13.22 -39.50 -17.81
N ALA A 275 13.82 -38.99 -18.87
CA ALA A 275 13.86 -39.68 -20.17
C ALA A 275 14.48 -41.08 -20.05
N TYR A 276 15.56 -41.24 -19.27
CA TYR A 276 16.17 -42.53 -18.94
C TYR A 276 15.22 -43.48 -18.20
N ARG A 277 14.57 -43.02 -17.11
CA ARG A 277 13.65 -43.88 -16.35
C ARG A 277 12.38 -44.22 -17.12
N ASP A 278 11.90 -43.31 -17.98
CA ASP A 278 10.73 -43.55 -18.83
C ASP A 278 11.02 -44.58 -19.93
N VAL A 279 12.15 -44.44 -20.63
CA VAL A 279 12.49 -45.23 -21.83
C VAL A 279 13.29 -46.48 -21.46
N LEU A 280 14.34 -46.36 -20.65
CA LEU A 280 15.29 -47.45 -20.31
C LEU A 280 15.04 -48.11 -18.95
N LYS A 281 14.08 -47.61 -18.16
CA LYS A 281 13.72 -48.14 -16.82
C LYS A 281 14.87 -48.15 -15.80
N ARG A 282 15.89 -47.32 -16.02
CA ARG A 282 17.02 -47.08 -15.10
C ARG A 282 17.34 -45.60 -14.99
N ASP A 283 18.17 -45.21 -14.04
CA ASP A 283 18.80 -43.89 -14.02
C ASP A 283 20.01 -43.80 -14.98
N PRO A 284 20.36 -42.59 -15.44
CA PRO A 284 21.56 -42.37 -16.25
C PRO A 284 22.81 -42.57 -15.41
N ASP A 285 23.80 -43.25 -15.99
CA ASP A 285 25.16 -43.26 -15.48
C ASP A 285 25.85 -41.90 -15.76
N PRO A 286 26.97 -41.57 -15.08
CA PRO A 286 27.62 -40.26 -15.22
C PRO A 286 28.06 -39.92 -16.65
N ILE A 287 28.42 -40.92 -17.46
CA ILE A 287 28.89 -40.72 -18.85
C ILE A 287 27.69 -40.44 -19.77
N GLY A 288 26.63 -41.22 -19.64
CA GLY A 288 25.36 -40.99 -20.32
C GLY A 288 24.76 -39.62 -19.99
N LEU A 289 24.76 -39.23 -18.71
CA LEU A 289 24.25 -37.94 -18.26
C LEU A 289 25.03 -36.76 -18.89
N GLU A 290 26.36 -36.80 -18.88
CA GLU A 290 27.18 -35.72 -19.44
C GLU A 290 27.11 -35.67 -20.98
N ASN A 291 26.99 -36.82 -21.64
CA ASN A 291 26.77 -36.88 -23.09
C ASN A 291 25.49 -36.13 -23.50
N TYR A 292 24.36 -36.37 -22.81
CA TYR A 292 23.12 -35.65 -23.12
C TYR A 292 23.15 -34.19 -22.67
N ARG A 293 23.78 -33.84 -21.54
CA ARG A 293 23.99 -32.42 -21.16
C ARG A 293 24.73 -31.65 -22.25
N ARG A 294 25.78 -32.25 -22.83
CA ARG A 294 26.51 -31.69 -23.97
C ARG A 294 25.61 -31.52 -25.19
N LEU A 295 24.77 -32.49 -25.53
CA LEU A 295 23.83 -32.38 -26.65
C LEU A 295 22.78 -31.27 -26.43
N VAL A 296 22.25 -31.14 -25.22
CA VAL A 296 21.34 -30.04 -24.86
C VAL A 296 22.03 -28.68 -25.00
N ARG A 297 23.26 -28.54 -24.50
CA ARG A 297 24.03 -27.29 -24.56
C ARG A 297 24.47 -26.91 -25.98
N ASP A 298 25.01 -27.87 -26.72
CA ASP A 298 25.74 -27.62 -27.98
C ASP A 298 24.83 -27.75 -29.22
N LYS A 299 23.72 -28.49 -29.12
CA LYS A 299 22.74 -28.70 -30.21
C LYS A 299 21.31 -28.24 -29.89
N ALA A 300 21.09 -27.59 -28.74
CA ALA A 300 19.77 -27.15 -28.28
C ALA A 300 18.70 -28.27 -28.22
N TRP A 301 19.12 -29.51 -27.90
CA TRP A 301 18.20 -30.64 -27.76
C TRP A 301 17.24 -30.45 -26.58
N ASP A 302 16.01 -30.92 -26.74
CA ASP A 302 14.98 -30.96 -25.70
C ASP A 302 14.69 -32.40 -25.22
N GLU A 303 13.80 -32.53 -24.23
CA GLU A 303 13.41 -33.84 -23.66
C GLU A 303 12.81 -34.81 -24.70
N PRO A 304 11.97 -34.37 -25.67
CA PRO A 304 11.60 -35.17 -26.84
C PRO A 304 12.77 -35.74 -27.65
N HIS A 305 13.76 -34.91 -28.04
CA HIS A 305 14.94 -35.40 -28.80
C HIS A 305 15.72 -36.45 -28.01
N ILE A 306 15.92 -36.24 -26.71
CA ILE A 306 16.60 -37.21 -25.82
C ILE A 306 15.82 -38.53 -25.74
N ARG A 307 14.49 -38.47 -25.56
CA ARG A 307 13.65 -39.68 -25.53
C ARG A 307 13.72 -40.48 -26.83
N GLU A 308 13.77 -39.82 -27.97
CA GLU A 308 13.82 -40.51 -29.27
C GLU A 308 15.17 -41.18 -29.52
N ASP A 309 16.26 -40.48 -29.23
CA ASP A 309 17.62 -41.03 -29.29
C ASP A 309 17.74 -42.28 -28.38
N LEU A 310 17.24 -42.19 -27.13
CA LEU A 310 17.19 -43.33 -26.21
C LEU A 310 16.37 -44.52 -26.74
N ARG A 311 15.25 -44.31 -27.45
CA ARG A 311 14.46 -45.39 -28.08
C ARG A 311 15.20 -46.04 -29.25
N SER A 312 16.00 -45.27 -29.99
CA SER A 312 16.79 -45.78 -31.11
C SER A 312 17.99 -46.64 -30.67
N SER A 313 18.43 -46.45 -29.41
CA SER A 313 19.59 -47.10 -28.82
C SER A 313 19.54 -48.64 -28.89
N GLU A 314 20.71 -49.27 -28.86
CA GLU A 314 20.79 -50.73 -28.72
C GLU A 314 20.26 -51.21 -27.37
N GLU A 315 20.40 -50.38 -26.34
CA GLU A 315 19.99 -50.71 -24.98
C GLU A 315 18.47 -50.87 -24.90
N TYR A 316 17.71 -49.93 -25.46
CA TYR A 316 16.24 -50.04 -25.55
C TYR A 316 15.81 -51.29 -26.32
N ARG A 317 16.51 -51.64 -27.41
CA ARG A 317 16.25 -52.87 -28.19
C ARG A 317 16.52 -54.17 -27.42
N ARG A 318 17.33 -54.13 -26.36
CA ARG A 318 17.68 -55.28 -25.50
C ARG A 318 16.81 -55.38 -24.25
N LEU A 319 15.92 -54.42 -23.99
CA LEU A 319 14.98 -54.50 -22.86
C LEU A 319 14.04 -55.71 -23.02
N PRO A 320 13.67 -56.40 -21.92
CA PRO A 320 12.60 -57.38 -21.95
C PRO A 320 11.31 -56.73 -22.46
N ARG A 321 10.71 -57.30 -23.50
CA ARG A 321 9.35 -56.91 -23.91
C ARG A 321 8.34 -57.46 -22.89
N PRO A 322 7.30 -56.68 -22.55
CA PRO A 322 6.24 -57.11 -21.64
C PRO A 322 5.41 -58.26 -22.22
#